data_AF-A0A3S9H8P5-F1
#
_entry.id   AF-A0A3S9H8P5-F1
#
_cell.length_a   1.000
_cell.length_b   1.000
_cell.length_c   1.000
_cell.angle_alpha   90.00
_cell.angle_beta   90.00
_cell.angle_gamma   90.00
#
_symmetry.space_group_name_H-M   'P 1'
#
loop_
_entity.id
_entity.type
_entity.pdbx_description
1 polymer ?
#
loop_
_entity_poly.entity_id
_entity_poly.type
_entity_poly.pdbx_seq_one_letter_code
_entity_poly.pdbx_strand_id
1 'polypeptide(L)'
;MKSEGEEFMGLFNFFKGSGKGKSLSPDQAWNKPVAKEDKKFYQPDSYYTRASYEGTMMGKRVVTYPERKKTAISSDRGLYPSEILLLEYCNKGIYPNPENGYPGFWWFEYGIRNVGVMLKTLEDRGFIILGSHEDSVNSLKVNEIKELLKSKGLNTTGKKLELVERIIGNITPNDVQIYGLQAKYRLTNLGQQEIRDNAYVAYMHNHKKKTIENNSFGPNFNVWGINNKLGSGDKSNWKNIVDRLEKEMDDESRNRNIEFMKNLEKSDPEMHKILDGQDKQLEAIKVARENYEQDNNLERYIIFWEEIWNNGGLKFEGSKWHFELPDLYIKSKDYDSALRLLKRIKNTKPNYSEKSDKYSDRIKKLIEKEINKKNM
;
A
#
# COMPACT_ATOMS: atom_id res chain seq x y z
N MET A 1 8.65 -64.52 -47.58
CA MET A 1 8.11 -64.00 -46.30
C MET A 1 8.38 -62.49 -46.32
N LYS A 2 7.44 -61.62 -46.70
CA LYS A 2 6.41 -60.96 -45.84
C LYS A 2 7.01 -60.60 -44.46
N SER A 3 7.05 -59.35 -43.99
CA SER A 3 6.09 -58.25 -44.14
C SER A 3 6.72 -56.85 -44.00
N GLU A 4 6.03 -55.87 -44.58
CA GLU A 4 6.08 -54.44 -44.27
C GLU A 4 5.57 -54.14 -42.84
N GLY A 5 5.90 -52.95 -42.33
CA GLY A 5 5.34 -52.36 -41.10
C GLY A 5 5.71 -50.88 -40.99
N GLU A 6 4.70 -50.03 -41.05
CA GLU A 6 4.67 -48.58 -41.27
C GLU A 6 5.11 -47.68 -40.09
N GLU A 7 5.47 -46.44 -40.48
CA GLU A 7 5.33 -45.13 -39.80
C GLU A 7 5.21 -44.99 -38.26
N PHE A 8 6.07 -44.13 -37.71
CA PHE A 8 5.63 -43.00 -36.88
C PHE A 8 6.63 -41.83 -36.97
N MET A 9 6.41 -40.93 -37.94
CA MET A 9 7.00 -39.58 -37.90
C MET A 9 6.22 -38.73 -36.89
N GLY A 10 6.79 -38.54 -35.69
CA GLY A 10 6.18 -37.76 -34.61
C GLY A 10 7.07 -36.63 -34.10
N LEU A 11 6.79 -35.40 -34.54
CA LEU A 11 6.70 -34.18 -33.71
C LEU A 11 7.79 -33.89 -32.65
N PHE A 12 9.08 -34.10 -32.93
CA PHE A 12 10.17 -33.70 -32.01
C PHE A 12 11.27 -32.83 -32.62
N ASN A 13 10.96 -32.05 -33.67
CA ASN A 13 11.91 -31.14 -34.31
C ASN A 13 11.38 -29.70 -34.51
N PHE A 14 10.78 -29.10 -33.47
CA PHE A 14 10.33 -27.69 -33.53
C PHE A 14 10.88 -26.77 -32.42
N PHE A 15 11.83 -27.21 -31.60
CA PHE A 15 12.48 -26.34 -30.60
C PHE A 15 14.01 -26.29 -30.76
N LYS A 16 14.47 -25.92 -31.95
CA LYS A 16 15.80 -25.34 -32.15
C LYS A 16 15.67 -24.04 -32.93
N GLY A 17 15.82 -22.91 -32.23
CA GLY A 17 16.18 -21.63 -32.84
C GLY A 17 15.37 -20.40 -32.41
N SER A 18 15.70 -19.82 -31.25
CA SER A 18 15.88 -18.36 -31.16
C SER A 18 16.97 -18.09 -30.11
N GLY A 19 17.90 -17.20 -30.45
CA GLY A 19 19.24 -17.15 -29.85
C GLY A 19 19.25 -16.84 -28.35
N LYS A 20 20.02 -17.62 -27.60
CA LYS A 20 20.46 -17.24 -26.25
C LYS A 20 21.43 -16.06 -26.36
N GLY A 21 20.92 -14.84 -26.34
CA GLY A 21 21.72 -13.68 -25.91
C GLY A 21 22.22 -13.90 -24.49
N LYS A 22 23.42 -13.43 -24.14
CA LYS A 22 23.91 -13.46 -22.76
C LYS A 22 22.87 -12.80 -21.84
N SER A 23 22.41 -13.52 -20.81
CA SER A 23 21.52 -12.96 -19.79
C SER A 23 22.18 -11.74 -19.14
N LEU A 24 21.40 -10.67 -18.96
CA LEU A 24 21.89 -9.43 -18.36
C LEU A 24 21.92 -9.58 -16.85
N SER A 25 23.05 -9.21 -16.22
CA SER A 25 23.10 -9.11 -14.76
C SER A 25 22.32 -7.88 -14.27
N PRO A 26 21.78 -7.90 -13.03
CA PRO A 26 21.14 -6.73 -12.43
C PRO A 26 22.02 -5.46 -12.42
N ASP A 27 23.34 -5.62 -12.28
CA ASP A 27 24.30 -4.49 -12.27
C ASP A 27 24.41 -3.79 -13.63
N GLN A 28 24.13 -4.51 -14.71
CA GLN A 28 24.12 -3.97 -16.08
C GLN A 28 22.73 -3.46 -16.48
N ALA A 29 21.69 -3.76 -15.70
CA ALA A 29 20.29 -3.54 -16.05
C ALA A 29 19.71 -2.20 -15.56
N TRP A 30 20.05 -1.80 -14.34
CA TRP A 30 19.31 -0.78 -13.57
C TRP A 30 19.24 0.64 -14.21
N ASN A 31 20.27 1.05 -14.97
CA ASN A 31 20.37 2.37 -15.61
C ASN A 31 20.26 2.33 -17.14
N LYS A 32 19.78 1.22 -17.71
CA LYS A 32 19.55 1.17 -19.15
C LYS A 32 18.42 2.14 -19.53
N PRO A 33 18.54 2.83 -20.67
CA PRO A 33 17.44 3.63 -21.21
C PRO A 33 16.16 2.79 -21.33
N VAL A 34 15.03 3.41 -21.01
CA VAL A 34 13.72 2.79 -21.23
C VAL A 34 13.45 2.74 -22.74
N ALA A 35 13.05 1.57 -23.23
CA ALA A 35 12.69 1.38 -24.64
C ALA A 35 11.54 2.31 -25.04
N LYS A 36 11.49 2.76 -26.30
CA LYS A 36 10.55 3.81 -26.75
C LYS A 36 9.09 3.39 -26.54
N GLU A 37 8.81 2.13 -26.82
CA GLU A 37 7.54 1.43 -26.67
C GLU A 37 7.06 1.33 -25.22
N ASP A 38 7.99 1.31 -24.27
CA ASP A 38 7.71 1.16 -22.84
C ASP A 38 7.54 2.51 -22.14
N LYS A 39 7.98 3.62 -22.74
CA LYS A 39 7.94 4.97 -22.13
C LYS A 39 6.56 5.36 -21.60
N LYS A 40 5.48 4.84 -22.18
CA LYS A 40 4.10 5.06 -21.71
C LYS A 40 3.83 4.59 -20.27
N PHE A 41 4.65 3.68 -19.74
CA PHE A 41 4.55 3.19 -18.36
C PHE A 41 5.50 3.90 -17.38
N TYR A 42 6.25 4.89 -17.84
CA TYR A 42 7.24 5.62 -17.06
C TYR A 42 6.92 7.12 -17.08
N GLN A 43 7.45 7.83 -16.08
CA GLN A 43 7.40 9.28 -16.07
C GLN A 43 8.42 9.86 -17.08
N PRO A 44 8.29 11.13 -17.49
CA PRO A 44 9.30 11.82 -18.28
C PRO A 44 10.68 11.81 -17.58
N ASP A 45 11.76 11.87 -18.36
CA ASP A 45 13.13 11.78 -17.83
C ASP A 45 13.45 12.84 -16.76
N SER A 46 12.86 14.04 -16.88
CA SER A 46 13.00 15.13 -15.91
C SER A 46 12.43 14.82 -14.51
N TYR A 47 11.52 13.84 -14.40
CA TYR A 47 10.97 13.39 -13.11
C TYR A 47 12.01 12.65 -12.26
N TYR A 48 12.95 11.94 -12.89
CA TYR A 48 13.91 11.07 -12.19
C TYR A 48 15.15 11.84 -11.72
N THR A 49 14.93 12.77 -10.78
CA THR A 49 15.98 13.60 -10.17
C THR A 49 16.91 12.78 -9.26
N ARG A 50 18.08 13.33 -8.93
CA ARG A 50 19.07 12.67 -8.05
C ARG A 50 18.70 12.74 -6.56
N ALA A 51 17.67 13.50 -6.22
CA ALA A 51 17.12 13.59 -4.88
C ALA A 51 15.60 13.76 -4.94
N SER A 52 14.87 13.13 -4.02
CA SER A 52 13.48 13.51 -3.77
C SER A 52 13.44 14.89 -3.11
N TYR A 53 12.44 15.71 -3.44
CA TYR A 53 12.25 17.08 -2.90
C TYR A 53 13.52 17.96 -2.98
N GLU A 54 14.21 17.88 -4.13
CA GLU A 54 15.46 18.63 -4.39
C GLU A 54 15.29 20.13 -4.11
N GLY A 55 16.28 20.73 -3.44
CA GLY A 55 16.25 22.15 -3.04
C GLY A 55 15.46 22.44 -1.75
N THR A 56 14.90 21.44 -1.07
CA THR A 56 14.22 21.60 0.22
C THR A 56 15.02 21.00 1.38
N MET A 57 14.72 21.41 2.62
CA MET A 57 15.27 20.77 3.82
C MET A 57 14.85 19.29 3.97
N MET A 58 13.83 18.85 3.22
CA MET A 58 13.37 17.46 3.15
C MET A 58 14.00 16.69 1.99
N GLY A 59 14.94 17.32 1.28
CA GLY A 59 15.63 16.75 0.14
C GLY A 59 16.40 15.49 0.53
N LYS A 60 16.16 14.37 -0.17
CA LYS A 60 16.87 13.10 0.10
C LYS A 60 17.52 12.58 -1.16
N ARG A 61 18.84 12.41 -1.11
CA ARG A 61 19.61 11.78 -2.19
C ARG A 61 19.06 10.39 -2.48
N VAL A 62 18.85 10.10 -3.76
CA VAL A 62 18.52 8.76 -4.22
C VAL A 62 19.75 7.87 -4.07
N VAL A 63 19.59 6.77 -3.34
CA VAL A 63 20.58 5.70 -3.27
C VAL A 63 20.25 4.72 -4.39
N THR A 64 21.11 4.65 -5.41
CA THR A 64 20.90 3.80 -6.59
C THR A 64 20.95 2.32 -6.24
N TYR A 65 20.36 1.47 -7.08
CA TYR A 65 20.38 0.02 -6.85
C TYR A 65 21.80 -0.57 -6.65
N PRO A 66 22.84 -0.20 -7.44
CA PRO A 66 24.20 -0.67 -7.16
C PRO A 66 24.78 -0.15 -5.83
N GLU A 67 24.43 1.07 -5.41
CA GLU A 67 24.83 1.58 -4.10
C GLU A 67 24.13 0.81 -2.98
N ARG A 68 22.84 0.47 -3.14
CA ARG A 68 22.11 -0.39 -2.21
C ARG A 68 22.78 -1.75 -2.06
N LYS A 69 23.24 -2.36 -3.15
CA LYS A 69 23.94 -3.65 -3.09
C LYS A 69 25.24 -3.63 -2.28
N LYS A 70 25.87 -2.46 -2.09
CA LYS A 70 27.09 -2.35 -1.28
C LYS A 70 26.81 -2.40 0.21
N THR A 71 25.59 -2.07 0.63
CA THR A 71 25.22 -1.94 2.05
C THR A 71 24.16 -2.93 2.49
N ALA A 72 23.32 -3.41 1.57
CA ALA A 72 22.28 -4.38 1.84
C ALA A 72 22.82 -5.81 1.73
N ILE A 73 22.15 -6.73 2.44
CA ILE A 73 22.46 -8.14 2.48
C ILE A 73 21.47 -8.88 1.59
N SER A 74 21.97 -9.64 0.62
CA SER A 74 21.11 -10.46 -0.24
C SER A 74 20.44 -11.59 0.55
N SER A 75 19.40 -12.17 -0.02
CA SER A 75 18.92 -13.48 0.41
C SER A 75 19.90 -14.60 0.02
N ASP A 76 19.62 -15.80 0.52
CA ASP A 76 20.36 -17.01 0.17
C ASP A 76 20.27 -17.35 -1.33
N ARG A 77 19.26 -16.81 -2.04
CA ARG A 77 19.09 -16.94 -3.50
C ARG A 77 19.62 -15.74 -4.27
N GLY A 78 20.35 -14.85 -3.60
CA GLY A 78 21.04 -13.71 -4.19
C GLY A 78 20.11 -12.58 -4.64
N LEU A 79 18.93 -12.42 -4.01
CA LEU A 79 18.05 -11.28 -4.27
C LEU A 79 18.16 -10.23 -3.18
N TYR A 80 18.17 -8.97 -3.60
CA TYR A 80 18.17 -7.83 -2.69
C TYR A 80 16.73 -7.39 -2.38
N PRO A 81 16.49 -6.63 -1.30
CA PRO A 81 15.14 -6.18 -0.92
C PRO A 81 14.32 -5.55 -2.06
N SER A 82 14.95 -4.80 -2.95
CA SER A 82 14.28 -4.22 -4.13
C SER A 82 13.76 -5.26 -5.12
N GLU A 83 14.52 -6.32 -5.35
CA GLU A 83 14.13 -7.43 -6.24
C GLU A 83 13.06 -8.30 -5.60
N ILE A 84 13.17 -8.56 -4.29
CA ILE A 84 12.14 -9.29 -3.52
C ILE A 84 10.82 -8.52 -3.55
N LEU A 85 10.87 -7.18 -3.45
CA LEU A 85 9.67 -6.36 -3.60
C LEU A 85 9.09 -6.44 -5.02
N LEU A 86 9.91 -6.53 -6.07
CA LEU A 86 9.41 -6.74 -7.43
C LEU A 86 8.62 -8.05 -7.54
N LEU A 87 9.10 -9.13 -6.91
CA LEU A 87 8.35 -10.40 -6.84
C LEU A 87 6.97 -10.20 -6.20
N GLU A 88 6.88 -9.41 -5.13
CA GLU A 88 5.60 -9.10 -4.48
C GLU A 88 4.63 -8.35 -5.41
N TYR A 89 5.12 -7.46 -6.27
CA TYR A 89 4.27 -6.78 -7.26
C TYR A 89 3.88 -7.68 -8.43
N CYS A 90 4.71 -8.65 -8.81
CA CYS A 90 4.33 -9.73 -9.72
C CYS A 90 3.25 -10.63 -9.08
N ASN A 91 3.40 -10.99 -7.79
CA ASN A 91 2.43 -11.80 -7.06
C ASN A 91 1.03 -11.16 -7.02
N LYS A 92 0.97 -9.83 -6.96
CA LYS A 92 -0.29 -9.06 -7.03
C LYS A 92 -0.92 -9.01 -8.43
N GLY A 93 -0.26 -9.57 -9.45
CA GLY A 93 -0.72 -9.55 -10.84
C GLY A 93 -0.66 -8.17 -11.50
N ILE A 94 0.11 -7.22 -10.92
CA ILE A 94 0.15 -5.85 -11.42
C ILE A 94 1.18 -5.73 -12.56
N TYR A 95 2.28 -6.47 -12.47
CA TYR A 95 3.42 -6.37 -13.38
C TYR A 95 3.48 -7.50 -14.41
N PRO A 96 4.05 -7.25 -15.60
CA PRO A 96 4.63 -5.98 -16.06
C PRO A 96 3.54 -4.97 -16.46
N ASN A 97 3.96 -3.75 -16.79
CA ASN A 97 3.10 -2.75 -17.45
C ASN A 97 1.85 -2.37 -16.62
N PRO A 98 2.02 -1.76 -15.44
CA PRO A 98 0.91 -1.26 -14.64
C PRO A 98 0.10 -0.18 -15.38
N GLU A 99 -1.22 -0.19 -15.20
CA GLU A 99 -2.16 0.77 -15.81
C GLU A 99 -1.79 2.23 -15.51
N ASN A 100 -1.38 2.52 -14.27
CA ASN A 100 -1.01 3.86 -13.81
C ASN A 100 0.51 4.14 -13.91
N GLY A 101 1.24 3.33 -14.68
CA GLY A 101 2.69 3.41 -14.76
C GLY A 101 3.41 2.89 -13.50
N TYR A 102 4.73 2.75 -13.59
CA TYR A 102 5.54 2.29 -12.48
C TYR A 102 5.58 3.35 -11.38
N PRO A 103 5.27 2.99 -10.11
CA PRO A 103 5.30 3.93 -9.00
C PRO A 103 6.67 4.59 -8.80
N GLY A 104 6.66 5.88 -8.40
CA GLY A 104 7.88 6.66 -8.19
C GLY A 104 8.82 6.11 -7.11
N PHE A 105 8.30 5.35 -6.13
CA PHE A 105 9.14 4.77 -5.06
C PHE A 105 10.22 3.82 -5.61
N TRP A 106 10.03 3.19 -6.78
CA TRP A 106 11.06 2.35 -7.38
C TRP A 106 12.36 3.11 -7.58
N TRP A 107 12.27 4.35 -8.05
CA TRP A 107 13.42 5.23 -8.19
C TRP A 107 13.82 5.82 -6.84
N PHE A 108 12.92 6.51 -6.16
CA PHE A 108 13.28 7.33 -5.00
C PHE A 108 13.61 6.55 -3.73
N GLU A 109 13.06 5.34 -3.54
CA GLU A 109 13.32 4.50 -2.36
C GLU A 109 14.25 3.33 -2.67
N TYR A 110 14.13 2.73 -3.87
CA TYR A 110 14.85 1.50 -4.25
C TYR A 110 15.93 1.69 -5.33
N GLY A 111 16.08 2.88 -5.91
CA GLY A 111 17.14 3.18 -6.86
C GLY A 111 17.03 2.44 -8.20
N ILE A 112 15.83 1.97 -8.56
CA ILE A 112 15.52 1.28 -9.81
C ILE A 112 14.71 2.23 -10.70
N ARG A 113 15.31 2.69 -11.79
CA ARG A 113 14.60 3.47 -12.81
C ARG A 113 13.93 2.56 -13.82
N ASN A 114 14.67 1.59 -14.37
CA ASN A 114 14.16 0.70 -15.40
C ASN A 114 13.65 -0.62 -14.80
N VAL A 115 12.39 -0.60 -14.36
CA VAL A 115 11.73 -1.76 -13.72
C VAL A 115 11.60 -2.93 -14.70
N GLY A 116 11.30 -2.66 -15.98
CA GLY A 116 11.13 -3.68 -17.00
C GLY A 116 12.37 -4.56 -17.17
N VAL A 117 13.56 -3.96 -17.23
CA VAL A 117 14.81 -4.74 -17.32
C VAL A 117 15.05 -5.54 -16.04
N MET A 118 14.75 -5.00 -14.86
CA MET A 118 14.86 -5.76 -13.60
C MET A 118 13.92 -6.98 -13.58
N LEU A 119 12.67 -6.83 -14.03
CA LEU A 119 11.74 -7.95 -14.19
C LEU A 119 12.31 -9.01 -15.14
N LYS A 120 12.94 -8.60 -16.24
CA LYS A 120 13.58 -9.55 -17.16
C LYS A 120 14.70 -10.35 -16.49
N THR A 121 15.50 -9.73 -15.62
CA THR A 121 16.52 -10.46 -14.86
C THR A 121 15.92 -11.49 -13.89
N LEU A 122 14.76 -11.20 -13.29
CA LEU A 122 14.06 -12.13 -12.39
C LEU A 122 13.46 -13.31 -13.15
N GLU A 123 12.94 -13.05 -14.36
CA GLU A 123 12.45 -14.09 -15.27
C GLU A 123 13.59 -14.99 -15.72
N ASP A 124 14.71 -14.41 -16.18
CA ASP A 124 15.87 -15.17 -16.67
C ASP A 124 16.51 -16.02 -15.55
N ARG A 125 16.38 -15.60 -14.29
CA ARG A 125 16.81 -16.35 -13.09
C ARG A 125 15.76 -17.32 -12.55
N GLY A 126 14.58 -17.40 -13.18
CA GLY A 126 13.54 -18.38 -12.86
C GLY A 126 12.69 -18.07 -11.63
N PHE A 127 12.67 -16.83 -11.13
CA PHE A 127 11.80 -16.45 -10.01
C PHE A 127 10.36 -16.11 -10.44
N ILE A 128 10.20 -15.62 -11.66
CA ILE A 128 8.92 -15.28 -12.27
C ILE A 128 8.82 -15.85 -13.68
N ILE A 129 7.61 -16.00 -14.17
CA ILE A 129 7.31 -16.37 -15.55
C ILE A 129 6.11 -15.56 -16.02
N LEU A 130 6.08 -15.15 -17.29
CA LEU A 130 4.86 -14.56 -17.86
C LEU A 130 3.71 -15.57 -17.79
N GLY A 131 2.56 -15.12 -17.31
CA GLY A 131 1.33 -15.90 -17.25
C GLY A 131 0.86 -16.30 -18.65
N SER A 132 -0.02 -17.29 -18.69
CA SER A 132 -0.64 -17.74 -19.93
C SER A 132 -1.66 -16.72 -20.46
N HIS A 133 -2.13 -16.96 -21.67
CA HIS A 133 -3.26 -16.23 -22.26
C HIS A 133 -4.53 -16.42 -21.39
N GLU A 134 -4.70 -17.60 -20.80
CA GLU A 134 -5.80 -17.91 -19.87
C GLU A 134 -5.69 -17.10 -18.58
N ASP A 135 -4.48 -16.96 -18.02
CA ASP A 135 -4.23 -16.13 -16.84
C ASP A 135 -4.61 -14.66 -17.11
N SER A 136 -4.35 -14.18 -18.33
CA SER A 136 -4.69 -12.82 -18.76
C SER A 136 -6.21 -12.61 -18.79
N VAL A 137 -6.97 -13.58 -19.30
CA VAL A 137 -8.44 -13.54 -19.31
C VAL A 137 -9.02 -13.58 -17.89
N ASN A 138 -8.45 -14.40 -17.02
CA ASN A 138 -8.88 -14.50 -15.61
C ASN A 138 -8.77 -13.17 -14.84
N SER A 139 -7.79 -12.33 -15.22
CA SER A 139 -7.55 -11.03 -14.60
C SER A 139 -8.57 -9.95 -14.96
N LEU A 140 -9.37 -10.16 -16.02
CA LEU A 140 -10.35 -9.19 -16.49
C LEU A 140 -11.50 -8.96 -15.50
N LYS A 141 -12.01 -7.72 -15.50
CA LYS A 141 -13.26 -7.34 -14.84
C LYS A 141 -14.44 -7.93 -15.60
N VAL A 142 -15.55 -8.15 -14.88
CA VAL A 142 -16.76 -8.75 -15.47
C VAL A 142 -17.28 -7.95 -16.68
N ASN A 143 -17.15 -6.63 -16.68
CA ASN A 143 -17.58 -5.80 -17.80
C ASN A 143 -16.69 -5.99 -19.03
N GLU A 144 -15.36 -6.02 -18.86
CA GLU A 144 -14.38 -6.26 -19.93
C GLU A 144 -14.57 -7.65 -20.56
N ILE A 145 -14.84 -8.67 -19.71
CA ILE A 145 -15.21 -10.03 -20.14
C ILE A 145 -16.47 -10.00 -21.02
N LYS A 146 -17.50 -9.26 -20.61
CA LYS A 146 -18.76 -9.16 -21.37
C LYS A 146 -18.59 -8.41 -22.69
N GLU A 147 -17.77 -7.36 -22.73
CA GLU A 147 -17.44 -6.64 -23.96
C GLU A 147 -16.70 -7.55 -24.95
N LEU A 148 -15.73 -8.31 -24.45
CA LEU A 148 -14.97 -9.28 -25.22
C LEU A 148 -15.89 -10.37 -25.81
N LEU A 149 -16.75 -10.97 -24.99
CA LEU A 149 -17.76 -11.94 -25.44
C LEU A 149 -18.69 -11.34 -26.51
N LYS A 150 -19.18 -10.11 -26.30
CA LYS A 150 -20.06 -9.41 -27.25
C LYS A 150 -19.37 -9.16 -28.59
N SER A 151 -18.09 -8.77 -28.57
CA SER A 151 -17.31 -8.54 -29.81
C SER A 151 -17.11 -9.81 -30.64
N LYS A 152 -17.20 -10.99 -30.02
CA LYS A 152 -17.16 -12.31 -30.65
C LYS A 152 -18.55 -12.88 -30.95
N GLY A 153 -19.62 -12.15 -30.67
CA GLY A 153 -20.99 -12.64 -30.84
C GLY A 153 -21.39 -13.74 -29.86
N LEU A 154 -20.68 -13.88 -28.74
CA LEU A 154 -20.93 -14.90 -27.73
C LEU A 154 -21.91 -14.40 -26.64
N ASN A 155 -22.61 -15.34 -26.01
CA ASN A 155 -23.54 -15.03 -24.91
C ASN A 155 -22.78 -14.37 -23.74
N THR A 156 -23.38 -13.35 -23.11
CA THR A 156 -22.80 -12.57 -21.99
C THR A 156 -23.45 -12.85 -20.63
N THR A 157 -24.41 -13.78 -20.58
CA THR A 157 -25.11 -14.22 -19.37
C THR A 157 -24.34 -15.37 -18.70
N GLY A 158 -24.31 -15.36 -17.37
CA GLY A 158 -23.65 -16.37 -16.55
C GLY A 158 -22.84 -15.79 -15.39
N LYS A 159 -22.33 -16.67 -14.54
CA LYS A 159 -21.36 -16.31 -13.48
C LYS A 159 -19.99 -16.01 -14.09
N LYS A 160 -19.13 -15.25 -13.39
CA LYS A 160 -17.79 -14.86 -13.91
C LYS A 160 -16.99 -16.05 -14.44
N LEU A 161 -16.95 -17.17 -13.70
CA LEU A 161 -16.20 -18.36 -14.12
C LEU A 161 -16.71 -18.94 -15.45
N GLU A 162 -18.03 -19.07 -15.61
CA GLU A 162 -18.65 -19.55 -16.86
C GLU A 162 -18.35 -18.62 -18.04
N LEU A 163 -18.33 -17.31 -17.81
CA LEU A 163 -17.97 -16.32 -18.83
C LEU A 163 -16.50 -16.44 -19.23
N VAL A 164 -15.61 -16.65 -18.25
CA VAL A 164 -14.17 -16.85 -18.49
C VAL A 164 -13.90 -18.14 -19.26
N GLU A 165 -14.50 -19.25 -18.87
CA GLU A 165 -14.38 -20.53 -19.58
C GLU A 165 -14.86 -20.41 -21.04
N ARG A 166 -15.97 -19.71 -21.26
CA ARG A 166 -16.49 -19.43 -22.61
C ARG A 166 -15.51 -18.61 -23.44
N ILE A 167 -14.85 -17.63 -22.84
CA ILE A 167 -13.81 -16.84 -23.52
C ILE A 167 -12.62 -17.74 -23.84
N ILE A 168 -12.08 -18.47 -22.87
CA ILE A 168 -10.89 -19.33 -23.04
C ILE A 168 -11.14 -20.37 -24.15
N GLY A 169 -12.32 -20.99 -24.19
CA GLY A 169 -12.67 -21.98 -25.22
C GLY A 169 -12.89 -21.42 -26.63
N ASN A 170 -12.98 -20.09 -26.80
CA ASN A 170 -13.31 -19.45 -28.08
C ASN A 170 -12.31 -18.35 -28.50
N ILE A 171 -11.22 -18.16 -27.75
CA ILE A 171 -10.18 -17.17 -28.06
C ILE A 171 -8.94 -17.86 -28.62
N THR A 172 -8.40 -17.31 -29.70
CA THR A 172 -7.09 -17.68 -30.23
C THR A 172 -5.99 -16.81 -29.62
N PRO A 173 -4.71 -17.23 -29.63
CA PRO A 173 -3.59 -16.37 -29.19
C PRO A 173 -3.55 -15.01 -29.92
N ASN A 174 -4.00 -14.95 -31.18
CA ASN A 174 -4.03 -13.72 -31.98
C ASN A 174 -5.10 -12.74 -31.49
N ASP A 175 -6.22 -13.26 -30.98
CA ASP A 175 -7.30 -12.43 -30.44
C ASP A 175 -6.85 -11.69 -29.18
N VAL A 176 -6.08 -12.33 -28.29
CA VAL A 176 -5.54 -11.73 -27.08
C VAL A 176 -4.71 -10.47 -27.39
N GLN A 177 -3.95 -10.50 -28.50
CA GLN A 177 -3.18 -9.36 -28.97
C GLN A 177 -4.07 -8.24 -29.54
N ILE A 178 -5.13 -8.58 -30.27
CA ILE A 178 -6.11 -7.61 -30.82
C ILE A 178 -6.85 -6.87 -29.70
N TYR A 179 -7.18 -7.57 -28.61
CA TYR A 179 -7.85 -6.97 -27.44
C TYR A 179 -6.90 -6.28 -26.46
N GLY A 180 -5.60 -6.24 -26.76
CA GLY A 180 -4.60 -5.60 -25.90
C GLY A 180 -4.45 -6.27 -24.53
N LEU A 181 -4.86 -7.53 -24.41
CA LEU A 181 -4.70 -8.30 -23.18
C LEU A 181 -3.20 -8.55 -22.96
N GLN A 182 -2.69 -8.12 -21.80
CA GLN A 182 -1.28 -8.26 -21.47
C GLN A 182 -1.10 -9.32 -20.40
N ALA A 183 -0.28 -10.32 -20.71
CA ALA A 183 0.16 -11.32 -19.75
C ALA A 183 0.87 -10.65 -18.57
N LYS A 184 0.45 -11.02 -17.35
CA LYS A 184 1.07 -10.59 -16.11
C LYS A 184 2.04 -11.65 -15.62
N TYR A 185 3.10 -11.23 -14.96
CA TYR A 185 4.04 -12.13 -14.31
C TYR A 185 3.35 -12.87 -13.16
N ARG A 186 3.66 -14.15 -13.04
CA ARG A 186 3.35 -14.97 -11.87
C ARG A 186 4.62 -15.53 -11.27
N LEU A 187 4.57 -15.86 -9.98
CA LEU A 187 5.69 -16.46 -9.29
C LEU A 187 5.86 -17.93 -9.69
N THR A 188 7.11 -18.34 -9.85
CA THR A 188 7.46 -19.77 -9.82
C THR A 188 7.50 -20.27 -8.37
N ASN A 189 7.67 -21.58 -8.16
CA ASN A 189 7.87 -22.13 -6.81
C ASN A 189 9.07 -21.46 -6.09
N LEU A 190 10.13 -21.14 -6.85
CA LEU A 190 11.30 -20.44 -6.34
C LEU A 190 10.95 -19.01 -5.89
N GLY A 191 10.19 -18.27 -6.70
CA GLY A 191 9.72 -16.93 -6.34
C GLY A 191 8.78 -16.93 -5.14
N GLN A 192 7.88 -17.92 -5.03
CA GLN A 192 6.99 -18.06 -3.88
C GLN A 192 7.74 -18.38 -2.59
N GLN A 193 8.79 -19.21 -2.67
CA GLN A 193 9.64 -19.49 -1.51
C GLN A 193 10.42 -18.24 -1.09
N GLU A 194 10.94 -17.49 -2.07
CA GLU A 194 11.69 -16.27 -1.80
C GLU A 194 10.89 -15.22 -1.02
N ILE A 195 9.64 -14.96 -1.44
CA ILE A 195 8.76 -14.02 -0.73
C ILE A 195 8.46 -14.51 0.68
N ARG A 196 8.23 -15.81 0.87
CA ARG A 196 7.97 -16.40 2.19
C ARG A 196 9.16 -16.22 3.14
N ASP A 197 10.36 -16.56 2.68
CA ASP A 197 11.59 -16.48 3.48
C ASP A 197 11.97 -15.02 3.81
N ASN A 198 11.52 -14.06 2.99
CA ASN A 198 11.84 -12.64 3.13
C ASN A 198 10.59 -11.75 3.31
N ALA A 199 9.55 -12.26 3.96
CA ALA A 199 8.27 -11.57 4.11
C ALA A 199 8.37 -10.17 4.76
N TYR A 200 9.43 -9.91 5.54
CA TYR A 200 9.72 -8.59 6.11
C TYR A 200 9.83 -7.48 5.05
N VAL A 201 10.21 -7.80 3.81
CA VAL A 201 10.39 -6.78 2.75
C VAL A 201 9.07 -6.11 2.41
N ALA A 202 8.04 -6.91 2.09
CA ALA A 202 6.71 -6.41 1.77
C ALA A 202 6.05 -5.76 2.99
N TYR A 203 6.27 -6.33 4.18
CA TYR A 203 5.79 -5.76 5.43
C TYR A 203 6.38 -4.35 5.67
N MET A 204 7.71 -4.22 5.65
CA MET A 204 8.40 -2.96 5.94
C MET A 204 8.18 -1.89 4.87
N HIS A 205 8.00 -2.27 3.60
CA HIS A 205 7.65 -1.34 2.53
C HIS A 205 6.34 -0.57 2.84
N ASN A 206 5.35 -1.29 3.39
CA ASN A 206 4.03 -0.75 3.71
C ASN A 206 3.91 -0.27 5.17
N HIS A 207 4.97 -0.37 5.96
CA HIS A 207 4.91 -0.08 7.38
C HIS A 207 4.74 1.42 7.66
N LYS A 208 3.76 1.78 8.50
CA LYS A 208 3.37 3.20 8.73
C LYS A 208 4.40 3.98 9.54
N LYS A 209 5.12 3.32 10.44
CA LYS A 209 6.13 3.95 11.32
C LYS A 209 7.52 4.00 10.69
N LYS A 210 7.68 3.69 9.40
CA LYS A 210 9.01 3.59 8.78
C LYS A 210 9.76 4.93 8.84
N THR A 211 11.03 4.89 9.25
CA THR A 211 11.88 6.07 9.40
C THR A 211 12.89 6.18 8.25
N ILE A 212 13.56 7.33 8.18
CA ILE A 212 14.51 7.66 7.12
C ILE A 212 15.94 7.31 7.52
N GLU A 213 16.79 7.01 6.53
CA GLU A 213 18.17 6.57 6.74
C GLU A 213 19.12 7.76 6.98
N ASN A 214 18.99 8.45 8.12
CA ASN A 214 19.92 9.50 8.53
C ASN A 214 19.93 9.79 10.04
N ASN A 215 19.28 8.94 10.85
CA ASN A 215 19.12 9.07 12.30
C ASN A 215 18.49 10.37 12.81
N SER A 216 18.12 11.33 11.95
CA SER A 216 17.62 12.64 12.36
C SER A 216 16.30 12.57 13.11
N PHE A 217 15.54 11.48 12.92
CA PHE A 217 14.23 11.26 13.53
C PHE A 217 14.15 9.94 14.32
N GLY A 218 15.29 9.42 14.79
CA GLY A 218 15.37 8.16 15.53
C GLY A 218 16.06 7.04 14.75
N PRO A 219 16.03 5.79 15.27
CA PRO A 219 16.76 4.67 14.68
C PRO A 219 16.25 4.33 13.27
N ASN A 220 17.13 3.78 12.44
CA ASN A 220 16.79 3.30 11.10
C ASN A 220 15.81 2.13 11.17
N PHE A 221 14.54 2.42 10.95
CA PHE A 221 13.42 1.50 11.00
C PHE A 221 12.71 1.49 9.64
N ASN A 222 13.31 0.80 8.69
CA ASN A 222 12.80 0.66 7.33
C ASN A 222 13.31 -0.67 6.74
N VAL A 223 12.92 -0.99 5.51
CA VAL A 223 13.29 -2.26 4.87
C VAL A 223 14.80 -2.52 4.88
N TRP A 224 15.63 -1.49 4.70
CA TRP A 224 17.09 -1.60 4.66
C TRP A 224 17.69 -1.77 6.06
N GLY A 225 17.19 -1.02 7.04
CA GLY A 225 17.59 -1.19 8.45
C GLY A 225 17.26 -2.58 8.99
N ILE A 226 16.07 -3.11 8.67
CA ILE A 226 15.67 -4.46 9.05
C ILE A 226 16.50 -5.52 8.31
N ASN A 227 16.76 -5.33 7.01
CA ASN A 227 17.63 -6.21 6.24
C ASN A 227 19.03 -6.36 6.88
N ASN A 228 19.63 -5.24 7.30
CA ASN A 228 20.94 -5.25 7.94
C ASN A 228 20.91 -5.91 9.34
N LYS A 229 19.85 -5.69 10.12
CA LYS A 229 19.70 -6.32 11.44
C LYS A 229 19.46 -7.83 11.36
N LEU A 230 18.78 -8.29 10.31
CA LEU A 230 18.52 -9.70 10.07
C LEU A 230 19.76 -10.46 9.60
N GLY A 231 20.66 -9.81 8.89
CA GLY A 231 21.86 -10.48 8.39
C GLY A 231 21.59 -11.41 7.20
N SER A 232 22.49 -12.38 7.02
CA SER A 232 22.35 -13.51 6.09
C SER A 232 21.76 -14.74 6.80
N GLY A 233 21.21 -15.70 6.05
CA GLY A 233 20.65 -16.93 6.61
C GLY A 233 19.18 -16.80 7.01
N ASP A 234 18.77 -17.48 8.09
CA ASP A 234 17.36 -17.55 8.49
C ASP A 234 16.83 -16.20 8.99
N LYS A 235 15.83 -15.68 8.28
CA LYS A 235 15.15 -14.41 8.56
C LYS A 235 13.76 -14.60 9.17
N SER A 236 13.37 -15.82 9.52
CA SER A 236 12.04 -16.16 10.06
C SER A 236 11.66 -15.34 11.30
N ASN A 237 12.65 -14.96 12.12
CA ASN A 237 12.49 -14.16 13.34
C ASN A 237 12.26 -12.65 13.11
N TRP A 238 12.03 -12.21 11.88
CA TRP A 238 11.91 -10.78 11.54
C TRP A 238 10.80 -10.06 12.30
N LYS A 239 9.68 -10.74 12.60
CA LYS A 239 8.55 -10.14 13.33
C LYS A 239 8.96 -9.68 14.72
N ASN A 240 9.63 -10.54 15.48
CA ASN A 240 10.10 -10.20 16.82
C ASN A 240 11.12 -9.05 16.81
N ILE A 241 11.96 -8.97 15.77
CA ILE A 241 12.89 -7.85 15.60
C ILE A 241 12.14 -6.55 15.33
N VAL A 242 11.15 -6.58 14.43
CA VAL A 242 10.31 -5.42 14.12
C VAL A 242 9.55 -4.98 15.37
N ASP A 243 8.85 -5.88 16.05
CA ASP A 243 8.05 -5.58 17.24
C ASP A 243 8.92 -4.99 18.37
N ARG A 244 10.11 -5.54 18.59
CA ARG A 244 11.06 -5.00 19.56
C ARG A 244 11.50 -3.59 19.19
N LEU A 245 11.86 -3.33 17.93
CA LEU A 245 12.30 -2.00 17.49
C LEU A 245 11.19 -0.97 17.56
N GLU A 246 9.95 -1.35 17.24
CA GLU A 246 8.81 -0.46 17.41
C GLU A 246 8.60 -0.08 18.87
N LYS A 247 8.71 -1.07 19.77
CA LYS A 247 8.62 -0.83 21.20
C LYS A 247 9.75 0.10 21.67
N GLU A 248 10.99 -0.16 21.25
CA GLU A 248 12.13 0.72 21.56
C GLU A 248 11.90 2.15 21.06
N MET A 249 11.39 2.33 19.83
CA MET A 249 11.06 3.65 19.28
C MET A 249 9.94 4.36 20.06
N ASP A 250 8.91 3.62 20.45
CA ASP A 250 7.80 4.15 21.25
C ASP A 250 8.30 4.52 22.66
N ASP A 251 9.15 3.70 23.28
CA ASP A 251 9.78 3.94 24.58
C ASP A 251 10.70 5.17 24.55
N GLU A 252 11.57 5.28 23.54
CA GLU A 252 12.45 6.43 23.33
C GLU A 252 11.64 7.73 23.12
N SER A 253 10.56 7.67 22.34
CA SER A 253 9.70 8.83 22.10
C SER A 253 8.97 9.25 23.38
N ARG A 254 8.49 8.28 24.18
CA ARG A 254 7.91 8.55 25.50
C ARG A 254 8.92 9.15 26.46
N ASN A 255 10.13 8.60 26.54
CA ASN A 255 11.19 9.10 27.43
C ASN A 255 11.61 10.53 27.06
N ARG A 256 11.79 10.83 25.77
CA ARG A 256 12.05 12.19 25.29
C ARG A 256 10.93 13.15 25.64
N ASN A 257 9.66 12.71 25.52
CA ASN A 257 8.53 13.54 25.93
C ASN A 257 8.52 13.81 27.43
N ILE A 258 8.80 12.81 28.27
CA ILE A 258 8.91 12.97 29.72
C ILE A 258 10.00 13.99 30.08
N GLU A 259 11.17 13.87 29.47
CA GLU A 259 12.28 14.81 29.69
C GLU A 259 11.92 16.22 29.21
N PHE A 260 11.30 16.33 28.03
CA PHE A 260 10.80 17.59 27.50
C PHE A 260 9.82 18.25 28.46
N MET A 261 8.81 17.52 28.95
CA MET A 261 7.81 18.04 29.88
C MET A 261 8.45 18.50 31.21
N LYS A 262 9.41 17.74 31.75
CA LYS A 262 10.15 18.12 32.97
C LYS A 262 10.97 19.39 32.78
N ASN A 263 11.58 19.58 31.61
CA ASN A 263 12.33 20.80 31.32
C ASN A 263 11.37 21.98 31.10
N LEU A 264 10.25 21.75 30.40
CA LEU A 264 9.22 22.74 30.13
C LEU A 264 8.59 23.25 31.43
N GLU A 265 8.33 22.38 32.41
CA GLU A 265 7.82 22.77 33.74
C GLU A 265 8.68 23.84 34.40
N LYS A 266 10.00 23.81 34.18
CA LYS A 266 10.94 24.79 34.75
C LYS A 266 11.08 26.04 33.90
N SER A 267 11.13 25.91 32.58
CA SER A 267 11.39 27.03 31.68
C SER A 267 10.15 27.84 31.33
N ASP A 268 9.00 27.17 31.21
CA ASP A 268 7.71 27.75 30.83
C ASP A 268 6.56 26.97 31.52
N PRO A 269 6.27 27.28 32.80
CA PRO A 269 5.24 26.60 33.57
C PRO A 269 3.83 26.72 32.98
N GLU A 270 3.55 27.83 32.27
CA GLU A 270 2.25 28.07 31.66
C GLU A 270 2.02 27.13 30.46
N MET A 271 3.00 27.05 29.56
CA MET A 271 2.95 26.11 28.44
C MET A 271 2.93 24.65 28.93
N HIS A 272 3.70 24.33 29.97
CA HIS A 272 3.65 23.01 30.60
C HIS A 272 2.23 22.65 31.07
N LYS A 273 1.55 23.56 31.77
CA LYS A 273 0.17 23.36 32.24
C LYS A 273 -0.81 23.16 31.08
N ILE A 274 -0.62 23.85 29.97
CA ILE A 274 -1.43 23.70 28.76
C ILE A 274 -1.24 22.29 28.17
N LEU A 275 0.01 21.85 27.97
CA LEU A 275 0.32 20.55 27.37
C LEU A 275 -0.07 19.39 28.28
N ASP A 276 0.24 19.45 29.57
CA ASP A 276 -0.21 18.46 30.56
C ASP A 276 -1.74 18.36 30.60
N GLY A 277 -2.43 19.50 30.47
CA GLY A 277 -3.87 19.55 30.34
C GLY A 277 -4.40 18.84 29.10
N GLN A 278 -3.70 18.92 27.96
CA GLN A 278 -4.02 18.22 26.72
C GLN A 278 -3.79 16.72 26.86
N ASP A 279 -2.63 16.30 27.36
CA ASP A 279 -2.27 14.88 27.55
C ASP A 279 -3.26 14.16 28.46
N LYS A 280 -3.66 14.79 29.58
CA LYS A 280 -4.70 14.24 30.48
C LYS A 280 -6.05 14.06 29.79
N GLN A 281 -6.44 15.01 28.93
CA GLN A 281 -7.71 14.89 28.20
C GLN A 281 -7.63 13.81 27.12
N LEU A 282 -6.49 13.67 26.44
CA LEU A 282 -6.25 12.60 25.45
C LEU A 282 -6.29 11.21 26.10
N GLU A 283 -5.66 11.04 27.26
CA GLU A 283 -5.70 9.78 28.00
C GLU A 283 -7.12 9.43 28.46
N ALA A 284 -7.87 10.41 28.98
CA ALA A 284 -9.27 10.20 29.33
C ALA A 284 -10.12 9.78 28.12
N ILE A 285 -9.91 10.39 26.95
CA ILE A 285 -10.60 10.02 25.70
C ILE A 285 -10.23 8.60 25.28
N LYS A 286 -8.96 8.22 25.39
CA LYS A 286 -8.48 6.87 25.06
C LYS A 286 -9.15 5.82 25.95
N VAL A 287 -9.14 6.02 27.27
CA VAL A 287 -9.80 5.12 28.23
C VAL A 287 -11.30 5.02 27.97
N ALA A 288 -11.98 6.15 27.71
CA ALA A 288 -13.41 6.14 27.39
C ALA A 288 -13.72 5.36 26.10
N ARG A 289 -12.88 5.49 25.07
CA ARG A 289 -13.01 4.74 23.82
C ARG A 289 -12.77 3.24 24.04
N GLU A 290 -11.73 2.85 24.77
CA GLU A 290 -11.43 1.44 25.07
C GLU A 290 -12.59 0.79 25.82
N ASN A 291 -13.16 1.48 26.81
CA ASN A 291 -14.36 1.01 27.51
C ASN A 291 -15.54 0.82 26.55
N TYR A 292 -15.79 1.81 25.67
CA TYR A 292 -16.86 1.73 24.68
C TYR A 292 -16.67 0.59 23.66
N GLU A 293 -15.43 0.31 23.24
CA GLU A 293 -15.12 -0.80 22.34
C GLU A 293 -15.39 -2.16 23.00
N GLN A 294 -15.25 -2.26 24.33
CA GLN A 294 -15.52 -3.48 25.09
C GLN A 294 -17.01 -3.66 25.40
N ASP A 295 -17.69 -2.62 25.90
CA ASP A 295 -19.06 -2.73 26.43
C ASP A 295 -20.14 -2.29 25.43
N ASN A 296 -19.77 -1.62 24.34
CA ASN A 296 -20.67 -1.00 23.35
C ASN A 296 -21.73 -0.06 23.95
N ASN A 297 -21.49 0.48 25.15
CA ASN A 297 -22.42 1.36 25.85
C ASN A 297 -22.37 2.78 25.27
N LEU A 298 -23.23 3.03 24.27
CA LEU A 298 -23.28 4.30 23.54
C LEU A 298 -23.67 5.48 24.44
N GLU A 299 -24.60 5.28 25.36
CA GLU A 299 -25.08 6.33 26.27
C GLU A 299 -23.95 6.82 27.18
N ARG A 300 -23.21 5.89 27.79
CA ARG A 300 -22.05 6.22 28.64
C ARG A 300 -20.96 6.96 27.86
N TYR A 301 -20.72 6.57 26.60
CA TYR A 301 -19.72 7.24 25.76
C TYR A 301 -20.18 8.64 25.32
N ILE A 302 -21.48 8.84 25.06
CA ILE A 302 -22.06 10.17 24.80
C ILE A 302 -21.90 11.07 26.03
N ILE A 303 -22.25 10.59 27.23
CA ILE A 303 -22.13 11.36 28.50
C ILE A 303 -20.69 11.83 28.70
N PHE A 304 -19.71 10.94 28.51
CA PHE A 304 -18.29 11.31 28.60
C PHE A 304 -17.92 12.48 27.66
N TRP A 305 -18.37 12.42 26.41
CA TRP A 305 -18.11 13.49 25.45
C TRP A 305 -18.87 14.78 25.78
N GLU A 306 -20.10 14.68 26.28
CA GLU A 306 -20.86 15.84 26.76
C GLU A 306 -20.14 16.54 27.91
N GLU A 307 -19.58 15.79 28.87
CA GLU A 307 -18.78 16.33 29.96
C GLU A 307 -17.56 17.11 29.44
N ILE A 308 -16.86 16.62 28.41
CA ILE A 308 -15.77 17.36 27.75
C ILE A 308 -16.27 18.70 27.22
N TRP A 309 -17.39 18.71 26.48
CA TRP A 309 -17.92 19.93 25.88
C TRP A 309 -18.52 20.89 26.90
N ASN A 310 -19.09 20.38 28.00
CA ASN A 310 -19.58 21.19 29.11
C ASN A 310 -18.41 21.88 29.84
N ASN A 311 -17.25 21.22 29.93
CA ASN A 311 -16.03 21.75 30.54
C ASN A 311 -15.14 22.55 29.57
N GLY A 312 -15.75 23.29 28.64
CA GLY A 312 -15.03 24.18 27.71
C GLY A 312 -14.55 23.52 26.41
N GLY A 313 -14.74 22.22 26.24
CA GLY A 313 -14.42 21.49 25.00
C GLY A 313 -13.00 20.92 24.96
N LEU A 314 -12.54 20.64 23.74
CA LEU A 314 -11.22 20.06 23.50
C LEU A 314 -10.10 21.08 23.73
N LYS A 315 -9.05 20.64 24.43
CA LYS A 315 -7.84 21.43 24.69
C LYS A 315 -6.82 21.34 23.56
N PHE A 316 -7.06 20.50 22.57
CA PHE A 316 -6.19 20.26 21.41
C PHE A 316 -6.99 20.34 20.11
N GLU A 317 -6.28 20.54 18.99
CA GLU A 317 -6.90 20.65 17.67
C GLU A 317 -7.00 19.29 16.97
N GLY A 318 -8.03 19.12 16.14
CA GLY A 318 -8.23 17.89 15.37
C GLY A 318 -9.66 17.71 14.90
N SER A 319 -9.85 17.75 13.58
CA SER A 319 -11.19 17.71 12.97
C SER A 319 -11.93 16.39 13.18
N LYS A 320 -11.23 15.29 13.51
CA LYS A 320 -11.88 14.02 13.87
C LYS A 320 -12.51 14.13 15.27
N TRP A 321 -11.73 14.61 16.23
CA TRP A 321 -12.14 14.71 17.63
C TRP A 321 -13.26 15.71 17.87
N HIS A 322 -13.21 16.87 17.20
CA HIS A 322 -14.25 17.88 17.32
C HIS A 322 -15.62 17.40 16.82
N PHE A 323 -15.65 16.38 15.96
CA PHE A 323 -16.87 15.87 15.34
C PHE A 323 -17.29 14.49 15.86
N GLU A 324 -16.57 13.92 16.85
CA GLU A 324 -16.93 12.63 17.44
C GLU A 324 -18.32 12.69 18.10
N LEU A 325 -18.58 13.66 18.99
CA LEU A 325 -19.89 13.78 19.65
C LEU A 325 -21.04 14.04 18.66
N PRO A 326 -20.92 14.93 17.66
CA PRO A 326 -21.91 14.99 16.58
C PRO A 326 -22.17 13.65 15.89
N ASP A 327 -21.13 12.85 15.60
CA ASP A 327 -21.29 11.52 15.01
C ASP A 327 -21.99 10.55 15.98
N LEU A 328 -21.73 10.63 17.28
CA LEU A 328 -22.42 9.82 18.30
C LEU A 328 -23.90 10.19 18.43
N TYR A 329 -24.23 11.49 18.39
CA TYR A 329 -25.62 11.95 18.39
C TYR A 329 -26.37 11.52 17.12
N ILE A 330 -25.73 11.56 15.95
CA ILE A 330 -26.31 11.02 14.71
C ILE A 330 -26.56 9.51 14.87
N LYS A 331 -25.65 8.79 15.52
CA LYS A 331 -25.79 7.35 15.78
C LYS A 331 -26.94 7.03 16.74
N SER A 332 -27.16 7.86 17.77
CA SER A 332 -28.29 7.73 18.69
C SER A 332 -29.59 8.38 18.18
N LYS A 333 -29.54 9.01 17.00
CA LYS A 333 -30.64 9.78 16.37
C LYS A 333 -31.07 11.03 17.14
N ASP A 334 -30.21 11.55 18.02
CA ASP A 334 -30.41 12.86 18.64
C ASP A 334 -29.92 13.98 17.72
N TYR A 335 -30.67 14.23 16.66
CA TYR A 335 -30.29 15.21 15.63
C TYR A 335 -30.28 16.65 16.15
N ASP A 336 -31.11 16.98 17.14
CA ASP A 336 -31.20 18.32 17.72
C ASP A 336 -29.96 18.66 18.53
N SER A 337 -29.48 17.73 19.36
CA SER A 337 -28.22 17.92 20.09
C SER A 337 -27.02 17.99 19.14
N ALA A 338 -27.01 17.19 18.07
CA ALA A 338 -25.99 17.27 17.03
C ALA A 338 -25.93 18.67 16.37
N LEU A 339 -27.08 19.21 15.94
CA LEU A 339 -27.16 20.53 15.29
C LEU A 339 -26.75 21.66 16.25
N ARG A 340 -27.17 21.59 17.52
CA ARG A 340 -26.78 22.57 18.55
C ARG A 340 -25.26 22.59 18.75
N LEU A 341 -24.65 21.42 18.85
CA LEU A 341 -23.20 21.31 19.02
C LEU A 341 -22.43 21.78 17.78
N LEU A 342 -22.89 21.45 16.56
CA LEU A 342 -22.27 21.91 15.32
C LEU A 342 -22.28 23.45 15.19
N LYS A 343 -23.38 24.10 15.62
CA LYS A 343 -23.46 25.56 15.71
C LYS A 343 -22.43 26.12 16.69
N ARG A 344 -22.26 25.49 17.86
CA ARG A 344 -21.24 25.88 18.84
C ARG A 344 -19.83 25.71 18.27
N ILE A 345 -19.53 24.59 17.61
CA ILE A 345 -18.23 24.34 16.96
C ILE A 345 -17.95 25.41 15.90
N LYS A 346 -18.92 25.69 15.03
CA LYS A 346 -18.78 26.71 13.97
C LYS A 346 -18.44 28.09 14.54
N ASN A 347 -19.09 28.48 15.63
CA ASN A 347 -18.89 29.80 16.24
C ASN A 347 -17.57 29.89 17.02
N THR A 348 -17.14 28.81 17.67
CA THR A 348 -15.94 28.80 18.52
C THR A 348 -14.66 28.42 17.78
N LYS A 349 -14.78 27.75 16.63
CA LYS A 349 -13.67 27.24 15.83
C LYS A 349 -13.90 27.52 14.33
N PRO A 350 -13.58 28.74 13.85
CA PRO A 350 -13.83 29.13 12.46
C PRO A 350 -13.20 28.19 11.40
N ASN A 351 -12.04 27.59 11.72
CA ASN A 351 -11.36 26.61 10.86
C ASN A 351 -12.20 25.34 10.57
N TYR A 352 -13.25 25.07 11.36
CA TYR A 352 -14.15 23.95 11.15
C TYR A 352 -15.52 24.36 10.60
N SER A 353 -15.74 25.64 10.27
CA SER A 353 -17.05 26.15 9.81
C SER A 353 -17.60 25.38 8.61
N GLU A 354 -16.79 25.21 7.55
CA GLU A 354 -17.23 24.51 6.33
C GLU A 354 -17.61 23.05 6.63
N LYS A 355 -16.85 22.38 7.51
CA LYS A 355 -17.14 21.00 7.91
C LYS A 355 -18.41 20.91 8.75
N SER A 356 -18.64 21.88 9.65
CA SER A 356 -19.88 22.00 10.42
C SER A 356 -21.11 22.19 9.54
N ASP A 357 -20.99 22.99 8.47
CA ASP A 357 -22.08 23.19 7.50
C ASP A 357 -22.40 21.89 6.75
N LYS A 358 -21.37 21.17 6.26
CA LYS A 358 -21.55 19.85 5.62
C LYS A 358 -22.23 18.84 6.53
N TYR A 359 -21.84 18.78 7.81
CA TYR A 359 -22.49 17.90 8.79
C TYR A 359 -23.95 18.31 9.03
N SER A 360 -24.23 19.60 9.16
CA SER A 360 -25.59 20.12 9.37
C SER A 360 -26.51 19.77 8.20
N ASP A 361 -26.02 19.91 6.96
CA ASP A 361 -26.78 19.54 5.76
C ASP A 361 -27.02 18.04 5.66
N ARG A 362 -26.04 17.22 6.06
CA ARG A 362 -26.21 15.76 6.17
C ARG A 362 -27.31 15.41 7.19
N ILE A 363 -27.35 16.06 8.35
CA ILE A 363 -28.36 15.81 9.38
C ILE A 363 -29.76 16.20 8.89
N LYS A 364 -29.91 17.36 8.24
CA LYS A 364 -31.22 17.78 7.67
C LYS A 364 -31.78 16.75 6.70
N LYS A 365 -30.95 16.21 5.82
CA LYS A 365 -31.34 15.12 4.89
C LYS A 365 -31.75 13.84 5.62
N LEU A 366 -31.11 13.51 6.75
CA LEU A 366 -31.50 12.36 7.57
C LEU A 366 -32.87 12.58 8.23
N ILE A 367 -33.13 13.78 8.76
CA ILE A 367 -34.42 14.16 9.35
C ILE A 367 -35.53 14.05 8.29
N GLU A 368 -35.34 14.66 7.11
CA GLU A 368 -36.29 14.58 5.99
C GLU A 368 -36.61 13.14 5.60
N LYS A 369 -35.59 12.28 5.53
CA LYS A 369 -35.76 10.86 5.21
C LYS A 369 -36.56 10.12 6.28
N GLU A 370 -36.38 10.44 7.56
CA GLU A 370 -37.17 9.82 8.64
C GLU A 370 -38.62 10.30 8.66
N ILE A 371 -38.88 11.58 8.38
CA ILE A 371 -40.23 12.12 8.24
C ILE A 371 -40.95 11.41 7.08
N ASN A 372 -40.31 11.32 5.92
CA ASN A 372 -40.88 10.63 4.76
C ASN A 372 -41.16 9.15 5.02
N LYS A 373 -40.34 8.48 5.84
CA LYS A 373 -40.55 7.08 6.24
C LYS A 373 -41.70 6.90 7.24
N LYS A 374 -42.00 7.90 8.07
CA LYS A 374 -43.14 7.87 9.02
C LYS A 374 -44.48 8.22 8.35
N ASN A 375 -44.44 8.93 7.24
CA ASN A 375 -45.61 9.32 6.45
C ASN A 375 -45.99 8.30 5.35
N MET A 376 -45.23 7.22 5.24
CA MET A 376 -45.55 6.00 4.47
C MET A 376 -45.94 4.89 5.44
#